data_AF-A0A974UHK8-F1
#
_entry.id   AF-A0A974UHK8-F1
#
_cell.length_a   1.000
_cell.length_b   1.000
_cell.length_c   1.000
_cell.angle_alpha   90.00
_cell.angle_beta   90.00
_cell.angle_gamma   90.00
#
_symmetry.space_group_name_H-M   'P 1'
#
loop_
_entity.id
_entity.type
_entity.pdbx_description
1 polymer ?
#
loop_
_entity_poly.entity_id
_entity_poly.type
_entity_poly.pdbx_seq_one_letter_code
_entity_poly.pdbx_strand_id
1 'polypeptide(L)'
;MAIIGLIILQLITISKVSNLEVKIQNMQSQLNSERNDLRNEMSSISSRIKNELEQQSSILDSFEYEIGMLDEETLSAPVTFRVVPKQKSQGMIAELYYGDRTVEMQAQGAGFTTTFDIGLFEEEDCRINLSAAGTDNIESLDFEPREIRRKYLPSFYAFYHDFGQGTYENGAYQTEGIVDINVKPDGIHGITIESVELIVTLDGNVISHIEPSLEKESTE
;
A
#
# COMPACT_ATOMS: atom_id res chain seq x y z
N MET A 1 -30.26 51.96 42.95
CA MET A 1 -31.14 51.28 41.97
C MET A 1 -30.56 51.28 40.56
N ALA A 2 -30.16 52.42 39.96
CA ALA A 2 -29.61 52.46 38.59
C ALA A 2 -28.28 51.70 38.39
N ILE A 3 -27.36 51.75 39.36
CA ILE A 3 -26.04 51.09 39.28
C ILE A 3 -26.17 49.56 39.30
N ILE A 4 -27.08 49.03 40.12
CA ILE A 4 -27.34 47.58 40.21
C ILE A 4 -27.93 47.05 38.89
N GLY A 5 -28.82 47.82 38.26
CA GLY A 5 -29.38 47.47 36.95
C GLY A 5 -28.32 47.41 35.83
N LEU A 6 -27.32 48.30 35.86
CA LEU A 6 -26.20 48.31 34.90
C LEU A 6 -25.28 47.09 35.07
N ILE A 7 -25.01 46.67 36.33
CA ILE A 7 -24.19 45.49 36.61
C ILE A 7 -24.89 44.21 36.12
N ILE A 8 -26.21 44.09 36.35
CA ILE A 8 -27.00 42.95 35.86
C ILE A 8 -26.99 42.91 34.33
N LEU A 9 -27.14 44.07 33.67
CA LEU A 9 -27.09 44.17 32.21
C LEU A 9 -25.71 43.76 31.66
N GLN A 10 -24.62 44.15 32.32
CA GLN A 10 -23.27 43.73 31.93
C GLN A 10 -23.10 42.20 32.06
N LEU A 11 -23.57 41.59 33.15
CA LEU A 11 -23.51 40.13 33.34
C LEU A 11 -24.32 39.35 32.29
N ILE A 12 -25.52 39.83 31.94
CA ILE A 12 -26.33 39.24 30.86
C ILE A 12 -25.62 39.35 29.51
N THR A 13 -24.96 40.47 29.25
CA THR A 13 -24.25 40.71 27.99
C THR A 13 -23.04 39.78 27.88
N ILE A 14 -22.26 39.60 28.95
CA ILE A 14 -21.12 38.66 28.99
C ILE A 14 -21.59 37.21 28.79
N SER A 15 -22.68 36.81 29.44
CA SER A 15 -23.24 35.46 29.27
C SER A 15 -23.73 35.22 27.83
N LYS A 16 -24.34 36.23 27.20
CA LYS A 16 -24.73 36.15 25.78
C LYS A 16 -23.53 36.06 24.84
N VAL A 17 -22.46 36.83 25.10
CA VAL A 17 -21.22 36.80 24.31
C VAL A 17 -20.52 35.45 24.44
N SER A 18 -20.39 34.90 25.65
CA SER A 18 -19.81 33.58 25.88
C SER A 18 -20.60 32.47 25.18
N ASN A 19 -21.94 32.52 25.23
CA ASN A 19 -22.78 31.57 24.50
C ASN A 19 -22.68 31.71 22.96
N LEU A 20 -22.43 32.92 22.46
CA LEU A 20 -22.17 33.18 21.05
C LEU A 20 -20.81 32.63 20.61
N GLU A 21 -19.77 32.81 21.42
CA GLU A 21 -18.42 32.24 21.15
C GLU A 21 -18.45 30.72 21.08
N VAL A 22 -19.14 30.06 22.02
CA VAL A 22 -19.32 28.60 22.00
C VAL A 22 -20.07 28.14 20.76
N LYS A 23 -21.11 28.86 20.33
CA LYS A 23 -21.82 28.55 19.08
C LYS A 23 -20.93 28.73 17.85
N ILE A 24 -20.10 29.76 17.80
CA ILE A 24 -19.16 30.00 16.71
C ILE A 24 -18.12 28.88 16.64
N GLN A 25 -17.56 28.46 17.77
CA GLN A 25 -16.60 27.34 17.84
C GLN A 25 -17.23 26.01 17.41
N ASN A 26 -18.47 25.75 17.83
CA ASN A 26 -19.22 24.56 17.41
C ASN A 26 -19.54 24.59 15.91
N MET A 27 -19.95 25.76 15.37
CA MET A 27 -20.19 25.93 13.94
C MET A 27 -18.90 25.77 13.12
N GLN A 28 -17.77 26.30 13.58
CA GLN A 28 -16.47 26.10 12.93
C GLN A 28 -16.06 24.63 12.93
N SER A 29 -16.30 23.92 14.03
CA SER A 29 -16.01 22.49 14.15
C SER A 29 -16.91 21.64 13.23
N GLN A 30 -18.19 21.99 13.12
CA GLN A 30 -19.14 21.36 12.19
C GLN A 30 -18.75 21.63 10.74
N LEU A 31 -18.45 22.88 10.37
CA LEU A 31 -18.01 23.25 9.03
C LEU A 31 -16.71 22.55 8.63
N ASN A 32 -15.77 22.38 9.57
CA ASN A 32 -14.53 21.63 9.32
C ASN A 32 -14.80 20.14 9.12
N SER A 33 -15.74 19.57 9.87
CA SER A 33 -16.15 18.17 9.72
C SER A 33 -16.84 17.93 8.38
N GLU A 34 -17.84 18.76 8.03
CA GLU A 34 -18.53 18.70 6.73
C GLU A 34 -17.57 18.91 5.55
N ARG A 35 -16.58 19.80 5.70
CA ARG A 35 -15.55 20.02 4.66
C ARG A 35 -14.64 18.79 4.49
N ASN A 36 -14.34 18.08 5.57
CA ASN A 36 -13.54 16.86 5.50
C ASN A 36 -14.36 15.71 4.89
N ASP A 37 -15.64 15.59 5.24
CA ASP A 37 -16.54 14.59 4.65
C ASP A 37 -16.72 14.83 3.14
N LEU A 38 -16.94 16.08 2.73
CA LEU A 38 -17.01 16.46 1.31
C LEU A 38 -15.71 16.16 0.55
N ARG A 39 -14.54 16.36 1.17
CA ARG A 39 -13.24 16.02 0.55
C ARG A 39 -13.07 14.52 0.37
N ASN A 40 -13.47 13.73 1.36
CA ASN A 40 -13.41 12.27 1.30
C ASN A 40 -14.38 11.71 0.25
N GLU A 41 -15.58 12.29 0.16
CA GLU A 41 -16.57 11.94 -0.86
C GLU A 41 -16.09 12.31 -2.26
N MET A 42 -15.52 13.51 -2.45
CA MET A 42 -14.90 13.91 -3.71
C MET A 42 -13.77 12.96 -4.12
N SER A 43 -12.89 12.57 -3.19
CA SER A 43 -11.82 11.60 -3.47
C SER A 43 -12.38 10.25 -3.93
N SER A 44 -13.47 9.80 -3.29
CA SER A 44 -14.15 8.54 -3.62
C SER A 44 -14.88 8.59 -4.96
N ILE A 45 -15.46 9.75 -5.32
CA ILE A 45 -16.08 9.96 -6.63
C ILE A 45 -15.01 9.99 -7.73
N SER A 46 -13.92 10.72 -7.51
CA SER A 46 -12.81 10.78 -8.47
C SER A 46 -12.19 9.41 -8.72
N SER A 47 -12.01 8.59 -7.68
CA SER A 47 -11.54 7.21 -7.86
C SER A 47 -12.53 6.34 -8.63
N ARG A 48 -13.83 6.47 -8.37
CA ARG A 48 -14.86 5.74 -9.14
C ARG A 48 -14.87 6.13 -10.62
N ILE A 49 -14.82 7.43 -10.93
CA ILE A 49 -14.76 7.92 -12.31
C ILE A 49 -13.50 7.41 -13.00
N LYS A 50 -12.35 7.44 -12.33
CA LYS A 50 -11.10 6.90 -12.87
C LYS A 50 -11.25 5.40 -13.18
N ASN A 51 -11.75 4.61 -12.24
CA ASN A 51 -11.94 3.18 -12.42
C ASN A 51 -12.94 2.87 -13.55
N GLU A 52 -14.05 3.61 -13.66
CA GLU A 52 -15.01 3.44 -14.76
C GLU A 52 -14.40 3.78 -16.13
N LEU A 53 -13.58 4.84 -16.21
CA LEU A 53 -12.88 5.20 -17.44
C LEU A 53 -11.82 4.17 -17.83
N GLU A 54 -11.03 3.69 -16.86
CA GLU A 54 -10.07 2.60 -17.07
C GLU A 54 -10.78 1.33 -17.53
N GLN A 55 -11.89 0.96 -16.87
CA GLN A 55 -12.68 -0.19 -17.25
C GLN A 55 -13.30 -0.02 -18.64
N GLN A 56 -13.78 1.16 -19.03
CA GLN A 56 -14.32 1.38 -20.38
C GLN A 56 -13.23 1.31 -21.45
N SER A 57 -12.05 1.86 -21.17
CA SER A 57 -10.91 1.88 -22.08
C SER A 57 -10.21 0.52 -22.20
N SER A 58 -10.38 -0.37 -21.22
CA SER A 58 -9.73 -1.68 -21.21
C SER A 58 -10.17 -2.55 -22.39
N ILE A 59 -9.24 -3.32 -22.95
CA ILE A 59 -9.50 -4.36 -23.94
C ILE A 59 -10.04 -5.65 -23.28
N LEU A 60 -9.96 -5.74 -21.95
CA LEU A 60 -10.36 -6.87 -21.15
C LEU A 60 -11.73 -6.65 -20.49
N ASP A 61 -12.54 -7.70 -20.50
CA ASP A 61 -13.77 -7.78 -19.71
C ASP A 61 -13.44 -8.14 -18.26
N SER A 62 -12.49 -9.06 -18.07
CA SER A 62 -11.95 -9.41 -16.76
C SER A 62 -10.47 -9.81 -16.81
N PHE A 63 -9.80 -9.58 -15.68
CA PHE A 63 -8.47 -10.06 -15.37
C PHE A 63 -8.45 -10.60 -13.95
N GLU A 64 -7.94 -11.81 -13.78
CA GLU A 64 -7.80 -12.46 -12.49
C GLU A 64 -6.45 -13.19 -12.43
N TYR A 65 -5.90 -13.32 -11.23
CA TYR A 65 -4.72 -14.14 -11.00
C TYR A 65 -4.83 -14.91 -9.69
N GLU A 66 -4.16 -16.05 -9.64
CA GLU A 66 -4.10 -16.91 -8.46
C GLU A 66 -2.64 -17.27 -8.19
N ILE A 67 -2.17 -16.97 -6.99
CA ILE A 67 -0.83 -17.34 -6.53
C ILE A 67 -0.93 -18.74 -5.93
N GLY A 68 -0.10 -19.68 -6.39
CA GLY A 68 -0.07 -21.08 -5.96
C GLY A 68 0.55 -21.31 -4.59
N MET A 69 1.46 -22.28 -4.48
CA MET A 69 2.28 -22.55 -3.29
C MET A 69 3.74 -22.15 -3.55
N LEU A 70 4.45 -21.68 -2.54
CA LEU A 70 5.87 -21.33 -2.64
C LEU A 70 6.72 -22.59 -2.79
N ASP A 71 7.64 -22.55 -3.74
CA ASP A 71 8.80 -23.44 -3.79
C ASP A 71 9.95 -22.81 -2.98
N GLU A 72 10.30 -23.46 -1.86
CA GLU A 72 11.33 -22.99 -0.94
C GLU A 72 12.76 -23.11 -1.52
N GLU A 73 13.01 -23.99 -2.49
CA GLU A 73 14.32 -24.16 -3.10
C GLU A 73 14.62 -23.04 -4.10
N THR A 74 13.61 -22.65 -4.87
CA THR A 74 13.72 -21.63 -5.93
C THR A 74 13.29 -20.24 -5.48
N LEU A 75 12.65 -20.13 -4.31
CA LEU A 75 12.02 -18.91 -3.79
C LEU A 75 11.05 -18.29 -4.80
N SER A 76 10.26 -19.13 -5.45
CA SER A 76 9.28 -18.73 -6.46
C SER A 76 7.93 -19.41 -6.24
N ALA A 77 6.87 -18.82 -6.77
CA ALA A 77 5.54 -19.42 -6.71
C ALA A 77 4.91 -19.40 -8.11
N PRO A 78 4.20 -20.47 -8.51
CA PRO A 78 3.44 -20.48 -9.75
C PRO A 78 2.30 -19.48 -9.62
N VAL A 79 2.18 -18.57 -10.60
CA VAL A 79 1.07 -17.62 -10.69
C VAL A 79 0.25 -17.95 -11.92
N THR A 80 -1.02 -18.28 -11.71
CA THR A 80 -1.97 -18.55 -12.79
C THR A 80 -2.68 -17.26 -13.17
N PHE A 81 -2.49 -16.81 -14.40
CA PHE A 81 -3.19 -15.65 -14.95
C PHE A 81 -4.40 -16.10 -15.78
N ARG A 82 -5.52 -15.38 -15.65
CA ARG A 82 -6.75 -15.59 -16.41
C ARG A 82 -7.22 -14.25 -16.95
N VAL A 83 -7.39 -14.19 -18.27
CA VAL A 83 -7.89 -12.98 -18.96
C VAL A 83 -9.10 -13.33 -19.80
N VAL A 84 -10.10 -12.46 -19.79
CA VAL A 84 -11.23 -12.54 -20.71
C VAL A 84 -11.27 -11.26 -21.52
N PRO A 85 -11.10 -11.31 -22.86
CA PRO A 85 -11.18 -10.12 -23.69
C PRO A 85 -12.63 -9.67 -23.87
N LYS A 86 -12.86 -8.36 -24.01
CA LYS A 86 -14.21 -7.85 -24.35
C LYS A 86 -14.69 -8.29 -25.72
N GLN A 87 -13.75 -8.45 -26.65
CA GLN A 87 -14.03 -8.90 -28.00
C GLN A 87 -13.14 -10.10 -28.29
N LYS A 88 -13.77 -11.24 -28.55
CA LYS A 88 -13.08 -12.46 -28.98
C LYS A 88 -13.28 -12.65 -30.47
N SER A 89 -12.18 -12.76 -31.21
CA SER A 89 -12.18 -13.08 -32.63
C SER A 89 -11.56 -14.46 -32.88
N GLN A 90 -11.90 -15.07 -34.01
CA GLN A 90 -11.35 -16.36 -34.40
C GLN A 90 -9.85 -16.22 -34.68
N GLY A 91 -9.03 -17.10 -34.09
CA GLY A 91 -7.57 -17.06 -34.24
C GLY A 91 -6.90 -15.95 -33.44
N MET A 92 -7.57 -15.35 -32.46
CA MET A 92 -6.95 -14.46 -31.49
C MET A 92 -5.90 -15.21 -30.67
N ILE A 93 -4.71 -14.63 -30.55
CA ILE A 93 -3.59 -15.11 -29.74
C ILE A 93 -3.44 -14.15 -28.56
N ALA A 94 -3.13 -14.69 -27.39
CA ALA A 94 -2.87 -13.91 -26.19
C ALA A 94 -1.45 -14.21 -25.69
N GLU A 95 -0.66 -13.17 -25.49
CA GLU A 95 0.69 -13.26 -24.95
C GLU A 95 0.80 -12.41 -23.68
N LEU A 96 1.28 -13.01 -22.60
CA LEU A 96 1.59 -12.29 -21.37
C LEU A 96 3.06 -11.87 -21.38
N TYR A 97 3.32 -10.60 -21.10
CA TYR A 97 4.65 -10.07 -20.87
C TYR A 97 4.85 -9.81 -19.37
N TYR A 98 5.92 -10.37 -18.82
CA TYR A 98 6.34 -10.14 -17.44
C TYR A 98 7.85 -9.90 -17.41
N GLY A 99 8.26 -8.64 -17.25
CA GLY A 99 9.63 -8.21 -17.49
C GLY A 99 10.07 -8.59 -18.91
N ASP A 100 11.16 -9.35 -19.03
CA ASP A 100 11.70 -9.86 -20.31
C ASP A 100 11.04 -11.17 -20.77
N ARG A 101 10.12 -11.74 -19.99
CA ARG A 101 9.47 -13.02 -20.30
C ARG A 101 8.22 -12.78 -21.14
N THR A 102 8.13 -13.51 -22.24
CA THR A 102 6.91 -13.62 -23.05
C THR A 102 6.36 -15.03 -22.94
N VAL A 103 5.10 -15.15 -22.53
CA VAL A 103 4.43 -16.44 -22.38
C VAL A 103 3.14 -16.45 -23.17
N GLU A 104 3.04 -17.34 -24.15
CA GLU A 104 1.79 -17.57 -24.88
C GLU A 104 0.74 -18.18 -23.95
N MET A 105 -0.45 -17.60 -23.90
CA MET A 105 -1.55 -18.08 -23.09
C MET A 105 -2.43 -19.06 -23.86
N GLN A 106 -2.86 -20.12 -23.18
CA GLN A 106 -3.72 -21.15 -23.75
C GLN A 106 -5.18 -20.68 -23.75
N ALA A 107 -5.86 -20.81 -24.88
CA ALA A 107 -7.28 -20.50 -24.99
C ALA A 107 -8.11 -21.46 -24.12
N GLN A 108 -8.91 -20.90 -23.21
CA GLN A 108 -9.78 -21.67 -22.32
C GLN A 108 -11.17 -21.04 -22.24
N GLY A 109 -12.17 -21.67 -22.88
CA GLY A 109 -13.54 -21.16 -22.93
C GLY A 109 -13.63 -19.77 -23.58
N ALA A 110 -14.16 -18.79 -22.85
CA ALA A 110 -14.24 -17.40 -23.30
C ALA A 110 -12.89 -16.66 -23.21
N GLY A 111 -11.96 -17.11 -22.36
CA GLY A 111 -10.71 -16.40 -22.07
C GLY A 111 -9.45 -17.13 -22.52
N PHE A 112 -8.34 -16.71 -21.90
CA PHE A 112 -7.01 -17.31 -22.02
C PHE A 112 -6.42 -17.48 -20.63
N THR A 113 -5.57 -18.51 -20.48
CA THR A 113 -4.89 -18.78 -19.21
C THR A 113 -3.43 -19.15 -19.42
N THR A 114 -2.57 -18.77 -18.48
CA THR A 114 -1.20 -19.27 -18.41
C THR A 114 -0.78 -19.42 -16.96
N THR A 115 0.29 -20.18 -16.72
CA THR A 115 0.89 -20.33 -15.40
C THR A 115 2.38 -20.47 -15.55
N PHE A 116 3.13 -19.69 -14.76
CA PHE A 116 4.58 -19.79 -14.67
C PHE A 116 5.03 -19.28 -13.30
N ASP A 117 6.25 -19.64 -12.93
CA ASP A 117 6.81 -19.29 -11.63
C ASP A 117 7.32 -17.85 -11.62
N ILE A 118 6.96 -17.11 -10.57
CA ILE A 118 7.45 -15.75 -10.31
C ILE A 118 8.19 -15.77 -8.98
N GLY A 119 9.42 -15.26 -8.99
CA GLY A 119 10.26 -15.14 -7.82
C GLY A 119 9.69 -14.17 -6.79
N LEU A 120 9.92 -14.48 -5.51
CA LEU A 120 9.42 -13.73 -4.35
C LEU A 120 9.86 -12.27 -4.31
N PHE A 121 10.97 -11.95 -4.98
CA PHE A 121 11.59 -10.63 -5.03
C PHE A 121 11.60 -10.01 -6.44
N GLU A 122 10.93 -10.64 -7.41
CA GLU A 122 10.73 -10.03 -8.71
C GLU A 122 9.73 -8.88 -8.60
N GLU A 123 10.06 -7.74 -9.23
CA GLU A 123 9.24 -6.52 -9.20
C GLU A 123 9.00 -5.98 -10.62
N GLU A 124 8.70 -6.89 -11.56
CA GLU A 124 8.46 -6.55 -12.96
C GLU A 124 7.00 -6.21 -13.25
N ASP A 125 6.79 -5.31 -14.23
CA ASP A 125 5.47 -4.97 -14.74
C ASP A 125 4.87 -6.14 -15.55
N CYS A 126 3.54 -6.30 -15.45
CA CYS A 126 2.79 -7.30 -16.19
C CYS A 126 1.90 -6.66 -17.26
N ARG A 127 1.96 -7.17 -18.49
CA ARG A 127 1.16 -6.70 -19.64
C ARG A 127 0.60 -7.87 -20.42
N ILE A 128 -0.50 -7.63 -21.12
CA ILE A 128 -1.08 -8.58 -22.07
C ILE A 128 -1.03 -8.00 -23.48
N ASN A 129 -0.73 -8.82 -24.48
CA ASN A 129 -1.01 -8.54 -25.88
C ASN A 129 -2.12 -9.47 -26.37
N LEU A 130 -3.16 -8.89 -26.97
CA LEU A 130 -4.20 -9.61 -27.68
C LEU A 130 -4.09 -9.31 -29.18
N SER A 131 -3.62 -10.31 -29.92
CA SER A 131 -3.35 -10.19 -31.35
C SER A 131 -4.41 -10.94 -32.16
N ALA A 132 -5.03 -10.26 -33.12
CA ALA A 132 -5.94 -10.90 -34.07
C ALA A 132 -5.77 -10.30 -35.47
N ALA A 133 -5.67 -11.17 -36.48
CA ALA A 133 -5.48 -10.78 -37.88
C ALA A 133 -4.31 -9.79 -38.12
N GLY A 134 -3.26 -9.88 -37.31
CA GLY A 134 -2.06 -9.02 -37.40
C GLY A 134 -2.19 -7.66 -36.70
N THR A 135 -3.25 -7.41 -35.95
CA THR A 135 -3.39 -6.22 -35.09
C THR A 135 -3.12 -6.60 -33.65
N ASP A 136 -2.15 -5.92 -33.04
CA ASP A 136 -1.78 -6.06 -31.63
C ASP A 136 -2.52 -5.03 -30.77
N ASN A 137 -3.00 -5.48 -29.61
CA ASN A 137 -3.62 -4.61 -28.61
C ASN A 137 -2.98 -4.93 -27.27
N ILE A 138 -2.20 -3.99 -26.74
CA ILE A 138 -1.42 -4.18 -25.53
C ILE A 138 -2.04 -3.39 -24.37
N GLU A 139 -2.16 -4.03 -23.23
CA GLU A 139 -2.67 -3.43 -21.99
C GLU A 139 -1.83 -3.85 -20.78
N SER A 140 -1.59 -2.91 -19.85
CA SER A 140 -0.99 -3.22 -18.55
C SER A 140 -2.01 -3.86 -17.63
N LEU A 141 -1.62 -4.92 -16.94
CA LEU A 141 -2.48 -5.65 -16.03
C LEU A 141 -2.29 -5.13 -14.61
N ASP A 142 -3.38 -5.10 -13.84
CA ASP A 142 -3.37 -4.76 -12.41
C ASP A 142 -2.87 -5.95 -11.57
N PHE A 143 -1.60 -6.28 -11.76
CA PHE A 143 -0.89 -7.33 -11.02
C PHE A 143 0.21 -6.68 -10.18
N GLU A 144 0.18 -6.89 -8.88
CA GLU A 144 1.23 -6.43 -7.98
C GLU A 144 2.13 -7.61 -7.55
N PRO A 145 3.38 -7.74 -8.07
CA PRO A 145 4.29 -8.82 -7.67
C PRO A 145 4.54 -8.88 -6.16
N ARG A 146 4.43 -7.73 -5.48
CA ARG A 146 4.54 -7.61 -4.01
C ARG A 146 3.49 -8.43 -3.27
N GLU A 147 2.39 -8.83 -3.90
CA GLU A 147 1.40 -9.73 -3.29
C GLU A 147 1.95 -11.14 -3.08
N ILE A 148 2.85 -11.62 -3.94
CA ILE A 148 3.56 -12.89 -3.72
C ILE A 148 4.39 -12.78 -2.44
N ARG A 149 5.15 -11.69 -2.32
CA ARG A 149 5.93 -11.39 -1.11
C ARG A 149 5.06 -11.31 0.13
N ARG A 150 3.92 -10.59 0.06
CA ARG A 150 2.99 -10.46 1.19
C ARG A 150 2.29 -11.76 1.56
N LYS A 151 2.10 -12.66 0.60
CA LYS A 151 1.48 -13.98 0.84
C LYS A 151 2.41 -14.89 1.64
N TYR A 152 3.71 -14.82 1.41
CA TYR A 152 4.66 -15.76 1.99
C TYR A 152 5.61 -15.18 3.03
N LEU A 153 5.95 -13.89 2.98
CA LEU A 153 6.87 -13.28 3.93
C LEU A 153 6.15 -12.39 4.95
N PRO A 154 6.64 -12.34 6.20
CA PRO A 154 6.23 -11.32 7.16
C PRO A 154 6.43 -9.92 6.60
N SER A 155 5.55 -9.01 6.99
CA SER A 155 5.83 -7.59 6.81
C SER A 155 6.69 -7.08 7.97
N PHE A 156 7.76 -6.37 7.62
CA PHE A 156 8.68 -5.75 8.56
C PHE A 156 8.52 -4.24 8.51
N TYR A 157 8.38 -3.64 9.68
CA TYR A 157 8.41 -2.19 9.85
C TYR A 157 9.45 -1.86 10.90
N ALA A 158 10.55 -1.24 10.49
CA ALA A 158 11.57 -0.77 11.39
C ALA A 158 11.39 0.74 11.65
N PHE A 159 11.42 1.12 12.92
CA PHE A 159 11.38 2.51 13.35
C PHE A 159 12.57 2.75 14.26
N TYR A 160 13.23 3.89 14.08
CA TYR A 160 14.17 4.40 15.06
C TYR A 160 13.50 5.53 15.83
N HIS A 161 13.33 5.36 17.13
CA HIS A 161 12.71 6.36 18.00
C HIS A 161 13.54 6.56 19.26
N ASP A 162 13.04 7.41 20.16
CA ASP A 162 13.73 7.82 21.38
C ASP A 162 15.13 8.37 21.12
N PHE A 163 15.21 9.28 20.14
CA PHE A 163 16.42 10.01 19.81
C PHE A 163 16.97 10.68 21.07
N GLY A 164 18.08 10.16 21.58
CA GLY A 164 18.95 10.91 22.48
C GLY A 164 19.54 12.12 21.76
N GLN A 165 20.13 13.05 22.51
CA GLN A 165 20.89 14.13 21.87
C GLN A 165 22.09 13.53 21.12
N GLY A 166 22.11 13.70 19.80
CA GLY A 166 23.26 13.33 18.99
C GLY A 166 24.44 14.25 19.29
N THR A 167 25.63 13.68 19.45
CA THR A 167 26.88 14.42 19.66
C THR A 167 27.74 14.32 18.41
N TYR A 168 28.33 15.43 17.98
CA TYR A 168 29.31 15.46 16.91
C TYR A 168 30.66 15.89 17.48
N GLU A 169 31.63 14.98 17.50
CA GLU A 169 32.97 15.24 18.01
C GLU A 169 34.02 14.59 17.10
N ASN A 170 35.10 15.31 16.80
CA ASN A 170 36.24 14.82 16.01
C ASN A 170 35.87 14.17 14.66
N GLY A 171 34.81 14.65 14.00
CA GLY A 171 34.37 14.10 12.72
C GLY A 171 33.45 12.87 12.82
N ALA A 172 33.12 12.43 14.02
CA ALA A 172 32.20 11.33 14.26
C ALA A 172 30.86 11.85 14.80
N TYR A 173 29.76 11.36 14.24
CA TYR A 173 28.42 11.56 14.78
C TYR A 173 28.01 10.35 15.61
N GLN A 174 27.63 10.59 16.86
CA GLN A 174 27.16 9.56 17.78
C GLN A 174 25.73 9.89 18.23
N THR A 175 24.84 8.90 18.23
CA THR A 175 23.48 9.00 18.75
C THR A 175 23.14 7.72 19.49
N GLU A 176 22.27 7.83 20.50
CA GLU A 176 21.66 6.72 21.20
C GLU A 176 20.15 6.76 20.95
N GLY A 177 19.53 5.59 20.86
CA GLY A 177 18.10 5.44 20.60
C GLY A 177 17.70 3.98 20.47
N ILE A 178 16.41 3.74 20.23
CA ILE A 178 15.82 2.41 20.15
C ILE A 178 15.44 2.13 18.70
N VAL A 179 15.82 0.94 18.20
CA VAL A 179 15.37 0.40 16.92
C VAL A 179 14.27 -0.62 17.20
N ASP A 180 13.03 -0.23 16.94
CA ASP A 180 11.87 -1.11 17.02
C ASP A 180 11.62 -1.76 15.67
N ILE A 181 11.61 -3.09 15.64
CA ILE A 181 11.28 -3.87 14.44
C ILE A 181 9.96 -4.59 14.69
N ASN A 182 8.90 -4.01 14.14
CA ASN A 182 7.59 -4.61 14.16
C ASN A 182 7.46 -5.61 13.03
N VAL A 183 7.30 -6.87 13.41
CA VAL A 183 7.05 -7.98 12.50
C VAL A 183 5.57 -8.29 12.59
N LYS A 184 4.79 -7.99 11.54
CA LYS A 184 3.39 -8.41 11.52
C LYS A 184 3.28 -9.77 10.85
N PRO A 185 2.70 -10.77 11.54
CA PRO A 185 2.51 -12.10 10.98
C PRO A 185 1.33 -12.18 10.01
N ASP A 186 1.01 -11.09 9.31
CA ASP A 186 -0.08 -11.05 8.34
C ASP A 186 0.21 -12.09 7.25
N GLY A 187 -0.66 -13.12 7.14
CA GLY A 187 -0.54 -14.17 6.12
C GLY A 187 0.37 -15.36 6.47
N ILE A 188 0.92 -15.46 7.69
CA ILE A 188 1.92 -16.49 7.99
C ILE A 188 1.32 -17.89 8.21
N HIS A 189 1.89 -18.86 7.50
CA HIS A 189 1.96 -20.26 7.94
C HIS A 189 3.44 -20.67 8.11
N GLY A 190 3.91 -20.76 9.35
CA GLY A 190 5.15 -21.48 9.68
C GLY A 190 6.49 -20.72 9.67
N ILE A 191 6.52 -19.41 9.42
CA ILE A 191 7.79 -18.65 9.44
C ILE A 191 8.16 -18.22 10.86
N THR A 192 9.40 -18.49 11.25
CA THR A 192 10.02 -18.03 12.50
C THR A 192 11.22 -17.15 12.17
N ILE A 193 11.32 -15.99 12.82
CA ILE A 193 12.52 -15.16 12.74
C ILE A 193 13.54 -15.72 13.72
N GLU A 194 14.67 -16.18 13.18
CA GLU A 194 15.75 -16.79 13.98
C GLU A 194 16.75 -15.74 14.49
N SER A 195 17.07 -14.74 13.66
CA SER A 195 18.02 -13.69 13.97
C SER A 195 17.69 -12.41 13.21
N VAL A 196 18.13 -11.28 13.75
CA VAL A 196 18.10 -9.98 13.07
C VAL A 196 19.47 -9.34 13.20
N GLU A 197 19.91 -8.65 12.16
CA GLU A 197 21.16 -7.90 12.12
C GLU A 197 20.89 -6.50 11.58
N LEU A 198 21.38 -5.48 12.28
CA LEU A 198 21.36 -4.10 11.85
C LEU A 198 22.70 -3.75 11.21
N ILE A 199 22.66 -3.45 9.91
CA ILE A 199 23.83 -3.04 9.12
C ILE A 199 23.84 -1.51 9.04
N VAL A 200 24.90 -0.90 9.57
CA VAL A 200 25.10 0.56 9.52
C VAL A 200 26.03 0.89 8.35
N THR A 201 25.55 1.72 7.43
CA THR A 201 26.34 2.17 6.27
C THR A 201 26.61 3.66 6.30
N LEU A 202 27.82 4.06 5.92
CA LEU A 202 28.18 5.45 5.62
C LEU A 202 28.62 5.55 4.16
N ASP A 203 27.92 6.38 3.38
CA ASP A 203 28.14 6.54 1.93
C ASP A 203 28.12 5.19 1.17
N GLY A 204 27.21 4.30 1.56
CA GLY A 204 27.06 2.97 0.96
C GLY A 204 28.09 1.94 1.43
N ASN A 205 29.08 2.33 2.25
CA ASN A 205 30.05 1.41 2.83
C ASN A 205 29.57 0.94 4.20
N VAL A 206 29.62 -0.36 4.44
CA VAL A 206 29.29 -0.92 5.76
C VAL A 206 30.36 -0.52 6.77
N ILE A 207 29.95 0.10 7.87
CA ILE A 207 30.83 0.56 8.95
C ILE A 207 30.58 -0.15 10.29
N SER A 208 29.43 -0.81 10.45
CA SER A 208 29.10 -1.57 11.66
C SER A 208 28.03 -2.63 11.41
N HIS A 209 28.08 -3.68 12.22
CA HIS A 209 27.11 -4.76 12.33
C HIS A 209 26.67 -4.84 13.80
N ILE A 210 25.36 -4.81 14.05
CA ILE A 210 24.78 -4.88 15.39
C ILE A 210 23.75 -6.00 15.40
N GLU A 211 23.92 -6.98 16.30
CA GLU A 211 22.98 -8.09 16.50
C GLU A 211 22.06 -7.75 17.68
N PRO A 212 20.86 -7.18 17.46
CA PRO A 212 19.92 -6.93 18.54
C PRO A 212 19.39 -8.24 19.13
N SER A 213 19.16 -8.23 20.45
CA SER A 213 18.42 -9.32 21.11
C SER A 213 16.94 -9.27 20.70
N LEU A 214 16.41 -10.40 20.23
CA LEU A 214 14.99 -10.54 19.91
C LEU A 214 14.19 -10.72 21.22
N GLU A 215 13.45 -9.68 21.61
CA GLU A 215 12.47 -9.77 22.69
C GLU A 215 11.07 -9.94 22.10
N LYS A 216 10.36 -11.02 22.47
CA LYS A 216 8.96 -11.21 22.07
C LYS A 216 8.07 -10.45 23.05
N GLU A 217 7.53 -9.31 22.65
CA GLU A 217 6.39 -8.71 23.34
C GLU A 217 5.12 -9.50 22.99
N SER A 218 4.59 -10.23 23.97
CA SER A 218 3.25 -10.82 23.86
C SER A 218 2.22 -9.73 24.06
N THR A 219 1.53 -9.33 22.99
CA THR A 219 0.31 -8.53 23.12
C THR A 219 -0.80 -9.47 23.59
N GLU A 220 -1.28 -9.28 24.84
CA GLU A 220 -2.52 -9.89 25.37
C GLU A 220 -3.76 -9.36 24.64
#